data_AF-A0A662JK00-F1
#
_entry.id   AF-A0A662JK00-F1
#
_cell.length_a   1.000
_cell.length_b   1.000
_cell.length_c   1.000
_cell.angle_alpha   90.00
_cell.angle_beta   90.00
_cell.angle_gamma   90.00
#
_symmetry.space_group_name_H-M   'P 1'
#
loop_
_entity.id
_entity.type
_entity.pdbx_description
1 polymer ?
#
loop_
_entity_poly.entity_id
_entity_poly.type
_entity_poly.pdbx_seq_one_letter_code
_entity_poly.pdbx_strand_id
1 'polypeptide(L)'
;MRLIAAEPRVKPNYKVEPSKLLLVILIPLALASLILGLLMESLGFVAAALYVTVSVLSSVIPYLRGNYSLAVSAVNSVSIEEWAYNRGVAVLKLLSQELLVLDTRSKVLMLFRSYMLRRKEGSSRSFLRFKAPLSVRGKPYPMYSDVEVPPGAKGIKVLRGEFTVPSLESSSVELWGYGLVFKVKLSEKCVKDLGKCLPQLLDALKAL
;
A
#
# COMPACT_ATOMS: atom_id res chain seq x y z
N MET A 1 11.79 12.69 -23.37
CA MET A 1 10.44 12.98 -22.82
C MET A 1 10.50 12.90 -21.30
N ARG A 2 10.38 14.02 -20.58
CA ARG A 2 10.20 13.99 -19.12
C ARG A 2 8.78 13.45 -18.86
N LEU A 3 8.67 12.28 -18.24
CA LEU A 3 7.41 11.82 -17.65
C LEU A 3 7.05 12.84 -16.57
N ILE A 4 6.19 13.80 -16.91
CA ILE A 4 5.58 14.68 -15.92
C ILE A 4 4.80 13.75 -15.01
N ALA A 5 5.26 13.59 -13.78
CA ALA A 5 4.55 12.80 -12.79
C ALA A 5 3.14 13.39 -12.68
N ALA A 6 2.13 12.59 -13.03
CA ALA A 6 0.74 13.04 -12.98
C ALA A 6 0.45 13.56 -11.58
N GLU A 7 -0.06 14.79 -11.49
CA GLU A 7 -0.53 15.35 -10.22
C GLU A 7 -1.89 14.74 -9.85
N PRO A 8 -2.18 14.58 -8.56
CA PRO A 8 -3.47 14.08 -8.13
C PRO A 8 -4.55 15.14 -8.34
N ARG A 9 -5.72 14.71 -8.85
CA ARG A 9 -6.89 15.57 -9.06
C ARG A 9 -7.39 16.20 -7.76
N VAL A 10 -7.31 15.46 -6.67
CA VAL A 10 -7.60 15.90 -5.30
C VAL A 10 -6.29 15.90 -4.54
N LYS A 11 -5.93 16.99 -3.83
CA LYS A 11 -4.71 16.99 -3.01
C LYS A 11 -4.86 16.04 -1.81
N PRO A 12 -3.82 15.27 -1.45
CA PRO A 12 -3.89 14.45 -0.25
C PRO A 12 -3.89 15.34 1.00
N ASN A 13 -4.66 14.97 2.01
CA ASN A 13 -4.68 15.65 3.31
C ASN A 13 -3.29 15.66 3.95
N TYR A 14 -2.56 14.55 3.81
CA TYR A 14 -1.14 14.48 4.11
C TYR A 14 -0.44 13.43 3.24
N LYS A 15 0.87 13.63 3.10
CA LYS A 15 1.76 12.72 2.37
C LYS A 15 3.00 12.43 3.21
N VAL A 16 3.15 11.19 3.66
CA VAL A 16 4.36 10.71 4.34
C VAL A 16 5.04 9.67 3.48
N GLU A 17 6.23 9.99 2.98
CA GLU A 17 7.09 9.04 2.29
C GLU A 17 8.02 8.33 3.29
N PRO A 18 8.48 7.11 2.98
CA PRO A 18 9.39 6.39 3.86
C PRO A 18 10.69 7.17 4.07
N SER A 19 11.22 7.08 5.28
CA SER A 19 12.43 7.81 5.66
C SER A 19 13.61 7.40 4.79
N LYS A 20 14.43 8.39 4.39
CA LYS A 20 15.69 8.15 3.68
C LYS A 20 16.67 7.31 4.50
N LEU A 21 16.43 7.12 5.79
CA LEU A 21 17.29 6.41 6.74
C LEU A 21 17.64 4.98 6.29
N LEU A 22 16.71 4.29 5.60
CA LEU A 22 16.95 2.93 5.13
C LEU A 22 17.89 2.90 3.91
N LEU A 23 17.85 3.94 3.06
CA LEU A 23 18.87 4.19 2.03
C LEU A 23 20.21 4.58 2.67
N VAL A 24 20.18 5.34 3.76
CA VAL A 24 21.39 5.70 4.53
C VAL A 24 22.06 4.48 5.16
N ILE A 25 21.36 3.36 5.39
CA ILE A 25 21.97 2.11 5.87
C ILE A 25 22.40 1.21 4.70
N LEU A 26 21.59 1.11 3.64
CA LEU A 26 21.89 0.26 2.48
C LEU A 26 23.07 0.78 1.65
N ILE A 27 23.20 2.10 1.50
CA ILE A 27 24.27 2.71 0.70
C ILE A 27 25.66 2.44 1.30
N PRO A 28 25.93 2.64 2.60
CA PRO A 28 27.20 2.28 3.21
C PRO A 28 27.51 0.79 3.15
N LEU A 29 26.50 -0.08 3.31
CA LEU A 29 26.68 -1.53 3.24
C LEU A 29 27.10 -1.97 1.83
N ALA A 30 26.45 -1.40 0.81
CA ALA A 30 26.82 -1.56 -0.59
C ALA A 30 28.24 -1.03 -0.86
N LEU A 31 28.56 0.16 -0.36
CA LEU A 31 29.91 0.75 -0.51
C LEU A 31 30.98 -0.14 0.11
N ALA A 32 30.74 -0.68 1.31
CA ALA A 32 31.67 -1.56 2.01
C ALA A 32 31.93 -2.85 1.21
N SER A 33 30.89 -3.45 0.62
CA SER A 33 31.05 -4.63 -0.24
C SER A 33 31.88 -4.34 -1.51
N LEU A 34 31.76 -3.13 -2.05
CA LEU A 34 32.49 -2.69 -3.23
C LEU A 34 33.97 -2.43 -2.91
N ILE A 35 34.25 -1.81 -1.76
CA ILE A 35 35.61 -1.62 -1.24
C ILE A 35 36.30 -2.97 -0.97
N LEU A 36 35.56 -3.93 -0.37
CA LEU A 36 36.08 -5.28 -0.13
C LEU A 36 36.42 -6.00 -1.45
N GLY A 37 35.58 -5.85 -2.47
CA GLY A 37 35.83 -6.41 -3.81
C GLY A 37 37.06 -5.80 -4.48
N LEU A 38 37.29 -4.50 -4.32
CA LEU A 38 38.47 -3.80 -4.83
C LEU A 38 39.77 -4.25 -4.15
N LEU A 39 39.74 -4.50 -2.83
CA LEU A 39 40.89 -4.97 -2.06
C LEU A 39 41.34 -6.39 -2.44
N MET A 40 40.44 -7.21 -2.98
CA MET A 40 40.73 -8.59 -3.38
C MET A 40 41.29 -8.69 -4.82
N GLU A 41 41.52 -7.56 -5.52
CA GLU A 41 42.05 -7.44 -6.89
C GLU A 41 41.38 -8.35 -7.94
N SER A 42 40.16 -8.79 -7.66
CA SER A 42 39.42 -9.73 -8.50
C SER A 42 38.32 -9.00 -9.23
N LEU A 43 38.58 -8.67 -10.50
CA LEU A 43 37.63 -7.98 -11.38
C LEU A 43 36.28 -8.74 -11.47
N GLY A 44 36.34 -10.07 -11.43
CA GLY A 44 35.16 -10.94 -11.39
C GLY A 44 34.34 -10.80 -10.11
N PHE A 45 35.00 -10.64 -8.95
CA PHE A 45 34.32 -10.39 -7.68
C PHE A 45 33.68 -9.01 -7.64
N VAL A 46 34.36 -7.98 -8.15
CA VAL A 46 33.81 -6.61 -8.20
C VAL A 46 32.56 -6.58 -9.08
N ALA A 47 32.60 -7.19 -10.26
CA ALA A 47 31.45 -7.27 -11.16
C ALA A 47 30.28 -8.06 -10.56
N ALA A 48 30.56 -9.19 -9.92
CA ALA A 48 29.54 -10.00 -9.23
C ALA A 48 28.92 -9.24 -8.04
N ALA A 49 29.74 -8.56 -7.23
CA ALA A 49 29.29 -7.75 -6.11
C ALA A 49 28.41 -6.57 -6.57
N LEU A 50 28.80 -5.88 -7.64
CA LEU A 50 28.00 -4.81 -8.24
C LEU A 50 26.65 -5.33 -8.76
N TYR A 51 26.66 -6.46 -9.47
CA TYR A 51 25.45 -7.07 -10.00
C TYR A 51 24.48 -7.49 -8.89
N VAL A 52 24.98 -8.15 -7.83
CA VAL A 52 24.17 -8.56 -6.68
C VAL A 52 23.63 -7.34 -5.95
N THR A 53 24.46 -6.32 -5.73
CA THR A 53 24.06 -5.11 -5.01
C THR A 53 22.98 -4.34 -5.77
N VAL A 54 23.14 -4.14 -7.08
CA VAL A 54 22.15 -3.48 -7.94
C VAL A 54 20.87 -4.32 -8.07
N SER A 55 20.97 -5.65 -8.20
CA SER A 55 19.80 -6.55 -8.23
C SER A 55 19.03 -6.53 -6.91
N VAL A 56 19.72 -6.58 -5.76
CA VAL A 56 19.10 -6.50 -4.45
C VAL A 56 18.48 -5.12 -4.23
N LEU A 57 19.18 -4.04 -4.54
CA LEU A 57 18.63 -2.67 -4.43
C LEU A 57 17.39 -2.49 -5.32
N SER A 58 17.47 -2.88 -6.60
CA SER A 58 16.34 -2.76 -7.53
C SER A 58 15.14 -3.63 -7.15
N SER A 59 15.38 -4.79 -6.53
CA SER A 59 14.33 -5.71 -6.08
C SER A 59 13.74 -5.32 -4.73
N VAL A 60 14.50 -4.67 -3.84
CA VAL A 60 14.10 -4.41 -2.45
C VAL A 60 13.57 -2.98 -2.28
N ILE A 61 14.09 -2.00 -3.03
CA ILE A 61 13.65 -0.60 -2.98
C ILE A 61 12.13 -0.46 -3.27
N PRO A 62 11.52 -1.09 -4.28
CA PRO A 62 10.08 -0.93 -4.57
C PRO A 62 9.17 -1.56 -3.51
N TYR A 63 9.63 -2.57 -2.78
CA TYR A 63 8.85 -3.19 -1.70
C TYR A 63 8.97 -2.40 -0.39
N LEU A 64 10.09 -1.70 -0.21
CA LEU A 64 10.32 -0.80 0.93
C LEU A 64 9.73 0.60 0.71
N ARG A 65 9.76 1.08 -0.54
CA ARG A 65 9.12 2.33 -0.98
C ARG A 65 7.80 2.03 -1.62
N GLY A 66 6.74 2.27 -0.87
CA GLY A 66 5.42 2.51 -1.45
C GLY A 66 5.47 3.35 -2.71
N ASN A 67 4.66 2.99 -3.70
CA ASN A 67 4.63 3.67 -4.98
C ASN A 67 3.58 4.79 -4.96
N TYR A 68 4.04 6.03 -4.76
CA TYR A 68 3.15 7.19 -4.71
C TYR A 68 2.51 7.49 -6.07
N SER A 69 3.23 7.34 -7.20
CA SER A 69 2.64 7.59 -8.52
C SER A 69 1.54 6.58 -8.85
N LEU A 70 1.66 5.35 -8.34
CA LEU A 70 0.61 4.34 -8.42
C LEU A 70 -0.62 4.72 -7.58
N ALA A 71 -0.42 5.27 -6.37
CA ALA A 71 -1.51 5.80 -5.55
C ALA A 71 -2.23 6.96 -6.27
N VAL A 72 -1.47 7.88 -6.88
CA VAL A 72 -2.04 9.00 -7.65
C VAL A 72 -2.83 8.52 -8.86
N SER A 73 -2.32 7.51 -9.58
CA SER A 73 -3.05 6.91 -10.71
C SER A 73 -4.37 6.27 -10.25
N ALA A 74 -4.34 5.54 -9.14
CA ALA A 74 -5.52 4.97 -8.51
C ALA A 74 -6.53 6.06 -8.12
N VAL A 75 -6.10 7.10 -7.39
CA VAL A 75 -6.93 8.24 -7.00
C VAL A 75 -7.57 8.92 -8.21
N ASN A 76 -6.80 9.16 -9.27
CA ASN A 76 -7.29 9.85 -10.46
C ASN A 76 -8.29 9.02 -11.29
N SER A 77 -8.36 7.71 -11.04
CA SER A 77 -9.26 6.79 -11.76
C SER A 77 -10.63 6.61 -11.09
N VAL A 78 -10.84 7.16 -9.90
CA VAL A 78 -12.09 7.02 -9.14
C VAL A 78 -12.54 8.35 -8.54
N SER A 79 -13.84 8.49 -8.28
CA SER A 79 -14.38 9.68 -7.63
C SER A 79 -14.26 9.55 -6.11
N ILE A 80 -13.50 10.45 -5.49
CA ILE A 80 -13.23 10.47 -4.05
C ILE A 80 -13.57 11.83 -3.45
N GLU A 81 -13.88 11.83 -2.15
CA GLU A 81 -14.01 13.06 -1.35
C GLU A 81 -12.65 13.54 -0.87
N GLU A 82 -11.90 12.63 -0.24
CA GLU A 82 -10.62 12.92 0.37
C GLU A 82 -9.74 11.67 0.39
N TRP A 83 -8.43 11.89 0.53
CA TRP A 83 -7.48 10.80 0.65
C TRP A 83 -6.21 11.23 1.37
N ALA A 84 -5.47 10.24 1.85
CA ALA A 84 -4.17 10.43 2.46
C ALA A 84 -3.19 9.34 2.04
N TYR A 85 -1.89 9.64 2.14
CA TYR A 85 -0.84 8.69 1.81
C TYR A 85 0.20 8.56 2.92
N ASN A 86 0.42 7.33 3.37
CA ASN A 86 1.41 7.01 4.40
C ASN A 86 2.25 5.79 4.00
N ARG A 87 3.51 6.00 3.65
CA ARG A 87 4.54 4.96 3.47
C ARG A 87 4.10 3.76 2.61
N GLY A 88 3.37 4.02 1.52
CA GLY A 88 2.87 2.99 0.61
C GLY A 88 1.46 2.51 0.85
N VAL A 89 0.76 3.11 1.80
CA VAL A 89 -0.67 2.92 2.01
C VAL A 89 -1.39 4.19 1.61
N ALA A 90 -2.30 4.09 0.64
CA ALA A 90 -3.22 5.15 0.29
C ALA A 90 -4.59 4.82 0.92
N VAL A 91 -5.13 5.76 1.69
CA VAL A 91 -6.47 5.66 2.29
C VAL A 91 -7.35 6.66 1.55
N LEU A 92 -8.48 6.21 1.02
CA LEU A 92 -9.37 6.98 0.18
C LEU A 92 -10.79 6.88 0.76
N LYS A 93 -11.48 8.01 0.84
CA LYS A 93 -12.91 8.06 1.13
C LYS A 93 -13.65 8.25 -0.18
N LEU A 94 -14.43 7.25 -0.57
CA LEU A 94 -15.27 7.33 -1.78
C LEU A 94 -16.47 8.25 -1.53
N LEU A 95 -17.06 8.81 -2.59
CA LEU A 95 -18.31 9.60 -2.50
C LEU A 95 -19.47 8.80 -1.90
N SER A 96 -19.45 7.48 -2.08
CA SER A 96 -20.42 6.54 -1.51
C SER A 96 -20.19 6.23 -0.02
N GLN A 97 -19.24 6.94 0.63
CA GLN A 97 -18.86 6.85 2.04
C GLN A 97 -18.08 5.58 2.45
N GLU A 98 -17.83 4.63 1.54
CA GLU A 98 -16.93 3.51 1.87
C GLU A 98 -15.47 3.96 1.95
N LEU A 99 -14.74 3.35 2.88
CA LEU A 99 -13.31 3.54 3.02
C LEU A 99 -12.58 2.49 2.18
N LEU A 100 -11.71 2.96 1.30
CA LEU A 100 -10.87 2.14 0.46
C LEU A 100 -9.42 2.33 0.89
N VAL A 101 -8.72 1.23 1.15
CA VAL A 101 -7.29 1.26 1.45
C VAL A 101 -6.51 0.45 0.42
N LEU A 102 -5.56 1.10 -0.22
CA LEU A 102 -4.67 0.51 -1.20
C LEU A 102 -3.25 0.45 -0.64
N ASP A 103 -2.73 -0.76 -0.48
CA ASP A 103 -1.30 -0.99 -0.25
C ASP A 103 -0.58 -1.07 -1.59
N THR A 104 0.12 0.00 -1.96
CA THR A 104 0.82 0.12 -3.25
C THR A 104 2.08 -0.73 -3.32
N ARG A 105 2.57 -1.26 -2.20
CA ARG A 105 3.73 -2.18 -2.15
C ARG A 105 3.32 -3.57 -2.58
N SER A 106 2.21 -4.06 -2.03
CA SER A 106 1.72 -5.43 -2.25
C SER A 106 0.62 -5.53 -3.30
N LYS A 107 0.15 -4.38 -3.83
CA LYS A 107 -0.98 -4.27 -4.78
C LYS A 107 -2.26 -4.89 -4.21
N VAL A 108 -2.47 -4.69 -2.90
CA VAL A 108 -3.63 -5.21 -2.18
C VAL A 108 -4.60 -4.06 -1.92
N LEU A 109 -5.85 -4.28 -2.31
CA LEU A 109 -6.97 -3.41 -2.00
C LEU A 109 -7.74 -4.00 -0.81
N MET A 110 -8.17 -3.13 0.10
CA MET A 110 -9.10 -3.47 1.17
C MET A 110 -10.25 -2.47 1.10
N LEU A 111 -11.47 -2.98 0.87
CA LEU A 111 -12.68 -2.19 0.99
C LEU A 111 -13.31 -2.46 2.34
N PHE A 112 -13.59 -1.41 3.09
CA PHE A 112 -14.15 -1.48 4.42
C PHE A 112 -15.61 -1.04 4.38
N ARG A 113 -16.49 -1.97 4.75
CA ARG A 113 -17.86 -1.64 5.14
C ARG A 113 -17.89 -1.66 6.67
N SER A 114 -17.61 -0.51 7.27
CA SER A 114 -17.58 -0.38 8.71
C SER A 114 -18.99 -0.25 9.27
N TYR A 115 -19.32 -1.03 10.29
CA TYR A 115 -20.51 -0.76 11.11
C TYR A 115 -20.21 0.30 12.17
N MET A 116 -18.92 0.52 12.44
CA MET A 116 -18.45 1.44 13.47
C MET A 116 -17.01 1.87 13.17
N LEU A 117 -16.75 3.18 13.21
CA LEU A 117 -15.43 3.80 13.10
C LEU A 117 -15.21 4.66 14.34
N ARG A 118 -14.11 4.44 15.05
CA ARG A 118 -13.66 5.29 16.16
C ARG A 118 -12.23 5.74 15.93
N ARG A 119 -11.94 6.96 16.34
CA ARG A 119 -10.56 7.46 16.42
C ARG A 119 -9.84 6.75 17.55
N LYS A 120 -8.62 6.33 17.26
CA LYS A 120 -7.69 5.86 18.28
C LYS A 120 -6.44 6.72 18.17
N GLU A 121 -6.23 7.58 19.17
CA GLU A 121 -4.97 8.30 19.28
C GLU A 121 -3.84 7.29 19.48
N GLY A 122 -2.88 7.28 18.57
CA GLY A 122 -1.73 6.38 18.65
C GLY A 122 -0.88 6.74 19.87
N SER A 123 -0.54 5.77 20.71
CA SER A 123 0.48 6.01 21.74
C SER A 123 1.81 6.32 21.06
N SER A 124 2.52 7.35 21.51
CA SER A 124 3.73 7.92 20.90
C SER A 124 4.86 6.91 20.59
N ARG A 125 4.77 5.67 21.09
CA ARG A 125 5.70 4.56 20.86
C ARG A 125 5.34 3.62 19.70
N SER A 126 4.12 3.66 19.14
CA SER A 126 3.77 2.89 17.93
C SER A 126 4.31 3.52 16.63
N PHE A 127 4.77 4.77 16.69
CA PHE A 127 5.26 5.57 15.55
C PHE A 127 6.51 5.02 14.86
N LEU A 128 7.34 4.25 15.58
CA LEU A 128 8.51 3.55 15.05
C LEU A 128 8.20 2.11 14.60
N ARG A 129 6.99 1.60 14.87
CA ARG A 129 6.57 0.21 14.61
C ARG A 129 5.59 0.04 13.47
N PHE A 130 5.50 0.98 12.52
CA PHE A 130 4.99 0.65 11.19
C PHE A 130 6.04 -0.13 10.38
N LYS A 131 6.48 -1.27 10.94
CA LYS A 131 7.03 -2.41 10.20
C LYS A 131 5.91 -3.37 9.75
N ALA A 132 4.67 -3.19 10.21
CA ALA A 132 3.54 -4.02 9.82
C ALA A 132 2.52 -3.23 8.96
N PRO A 133 2.08 -3.79 7.81
CA PRO A 133 0.99 -3.23 7.00
C PRO A 133 -0.32 -3.27 7.80
N LEU A 134 -1.32 -2.49 7.38
CA LEU A 134 -2.76 -2.71 7.64
C LEU A 134 -3.07 -3.91 8.55
N SER A 135 -3.36 -3.66 9.82
CA SER A 135 -3.70 -4.72 10.76
C SER A 135 -5.19 -5.00 10.66
N VAL A 136 -5.55 -6.14 10.07
CA VAL A 136 -6.90 -6.69 10.08
C VAL A 136 -6.89 -7.94 10.95
N ARG A 137 -7.64 -7.91 12.05
CA ARG A 137 -7.86 -9.07 12.93
C ARG A 137 -9.31 -9.46 12.82
N GLY A 138 -9.59 -10.48 12.03
CA GLY A 138 -10.95 -10.95 11.82
C GLY A 138 -10.99 -12.45 11.61
N LYS A 139 -12.15 -13.03 11.87
CA LYS A 139 -12.44 -14.41 11.48
C LYS A 139 -12.82 -14.40 9.99
N PRO A 140 -12.44 -15.43 9.22
CA PRO A 140 -13.00 -15.64 7.88
C PRO A 140 -14.52 -15.58 7.99
N TYR A 141 -15.15 -14.73 7.20
CA TYR A 141 -16.60 -14.71 7.15
C TYR A 141 -17.02 -15.86 6.22
N PRO A 142 -17.80 -16.86 6.69
CA PRO A 142 -18.25 -17.94 5.82
C PRO A 142 -19.12 -17.33 4.71
N MET A 143 -18.57 -17.29 3.50
CA MET A 143 -19.32 -16.90 2.31
C MET A 143 -20.15 -18.09 1.88
N TYR A 144 -21.48 -17.93 1.93
CA TYR A 144 -22.42 -18.76 1.19
C TYR A 144 -22.76 -18.16 -0.19
N SER A 145 -22.10 -17.05 -0.57
CA SER A 145 -22.35 -16.35 -1.83
C SER A 145 -21.21 -16.58 -2.82
N ASP A 146 -21.60 -16.97 -4.04
CA ASP A 146 -20.75 -16.95 -5.23
C ASP A 146 -20.38 -15.51 -5.57
N VAL A 147 -19.38 -14.96 -4.87
CA VAL A 147 -18.82 -13.66 -5.26
C VAL A 147 -17.93 -13.87 -6.47
N GLU A 148 -18.46 -13.47 -7.62
CA GLU A 148 -17.71 -13.45 -8.86
C GLU A 148 -16.42 -12.64 -8.69
N VAL A 149 -15.30 -13.25 -9.07
CA VAL A 149 -13.99 -12.60 -9.03
C VAL A 149 -13.90 -11.68 -10.25
N PRO A 150 -13.84 -10.34 -10.06
CA PRO A 150 -13.80 -9.45 -11.20
C PRO A 150 -12.48 -9.57 -11.98
N PRO A 151 -12.49 -9.33 -13.30
CA PRO A 151 -11.31 -9.38 -14.14
C PRO A 151 -10.18 -8.50 -13.57
N GLY A 152 -9.05 -9.14 -13.27
CA GLY A 152 -7.88 -8.47 -12.69
C GLY A 152 -7.77 -8.57 -11.17
N ALA A 153 -8.72 -9.18 -10.47
CA ALA A 153 -8.54 -9.65 -9.10
C ALA A 153 -7.88 -11.04 -9.11
N LYS A 154 -6.85 -11.25 -8.28
CA LYS A 154 -6.09 -12.50 -8.14
C LYS A 154 -6.57 -13.35 -6.96
N GLY A 155 -7.76 -13.05 -6.43
CA GLY A 155 -8.34 -13.69 -5.25
C GLY A 155 -8.95 -12.68 -4.29
N ILE A 156 -10.04 -13.10 -3.66
CA ILE A 156 -10.87 -12.31 -2.76
C ILE A 156 -10.89 -13.02 -1.39
N LYS A 157 -10.74 -12.25 -0.32
CA LYS A 157 -10.96 -12.72 1.05
C LYS A 157 -11.89 -11.76 1.76
N VAL A 158 -12.96 -12.29 2.33
CA VAL A 158 -13.87 -11.52 3.18
C VAL A 158 -13.60 -11.88 4.63
N LEU A 159 -13.29 -10.85 5.41
CA LEU A 159 -13.02 -10.97 6.83
C LEU A 159 -14.08 -10.18 7.58
N ARG A 160 -14.63 -10.76 8.64
CA ARG A 160 -15.46 -10.03 9.60
C ARG A 160 -14.65 -9.86 10.88
N GLY A 161 -14.47 -8.62 11.31
CA GLY A 161 -13.68 -8.37 12.52
C GLY A 161 -13.23 -6.93 12.68
N GLU A 162 -12.24 -6.78 13.55
CA GLU A 162 -11.59 -5.51 13.84
C GLU A 162 -10.53 -5.19 12.79
N PHE A 163 -10.43 -3.91 12.46
CA PHE A 163 -9.39 -3.41 11.58
C PHE A 163 -8.82 -2.10 12.11
N THR A 164 -7.58 -1.84 11.73
CA THR A 164 -6.89 -0.59 12.02
C THR A 164 -6.21 -0.08 10.76
N VAL A 165 -6.49 1.17 10.41
CA VAL A 165 -6.02 1.83 9.19
C VAL A 165 -5.52 3.24 9.52
N PRO A 166 -4.61 3.81 8.71
CA PRO A 166 -4.23 5.21 8.87
C PRO A 166 -5.44 6.14 8.77
N SER A 167 -5.46 7.22 9.55
CA SER A 167 -6.48 8.26 9.44
C SER A 167 -6.33 9.06 8.14
N LEU A 168 -7.44 9.63 7.66
CA LEU A 168 -7.45 10.59 6.56
C LEU A 168 -6.94 11.98 7.00
N GLU A 169 -7.07 12.34 8.28
CA GLU A 169 -6.77 13.70 8.76
C GLU A 169 -5.31 13.89 9.15
N SER A 170 -4.71 12.87 9.76
CA SER A 170 -3.34 12.97 10.27
C SER A 170 -2.58 11.65 10.15
N SER A 171 -1.30 11.76 9.81
CA SER A 171 -0.35 10.65 9.81
C SER A 171 -0.06 10.07 11.20
N SER A 172 -0.44 10.79 12.27
CA SER A 172 -0.24 10.40 13.67
C SER A 172 -1.44 9.68 14.29
N VAL A 173 -2.56 9.57 13.58
CA VAL A 173 -3.82 9.04 14.09
C VAL A 173 -4.20 7.78 13.32
N GLU A 174 -4.73 6.80 14.04
CA GLU A 174 -5.28 5.58 13.48
C GLU A 174 -6.81 5.59 13.58
N LEU A 175 -7.45 5.04 12.56
CA LEU A 175 -8.87 4.69 12.60
C LEU A 175 -8.97 3.23 12.99
N TRP A 176 -9.72 2.97 14.06
CA TRP A 176 -10.10 1.62 14.46
C TRP A 176 -11.57 1.41 14.15
N GLY A 177 -11.92 0.24 13.64
CA GLY A 177 -13.30 -0.10 13.36
C GLY A 177 -13.57 -1.59 13.41
N TYR A 178 -14.87 -1.91 13.41
CA TYR A 178 -15.35 -3.28 13.30
C TYR A 178 -16.31 -3.37 12.11
N GLY A 179 -16.15 -4.40 11.29
CA GLY A 179 -16.91 -4.50 10.04
C GLY A 179 -16.56 -5.68 9.18
N LEU A 180 -17.00 -5.58 7.92
CA LEU A 180 -16.57 -6.45 6.83
C LEU A 180 -15.40 -5.79 6.09
N VAL A 181 -14.38 -6.59 5.84
CA VAL A 181 -13.20 -6.21 5.06
C VAL A 181 -13.12 -7.11 3.83
N PHE A 182 -13.26 -6.50 2.67
CA PHE A 182 -13.10 -7.14 1.39
C PHE A 182 -11.66 -6.95 0.91
N LYS A 183 -10.81 -7.95 1.15
CA LYS A 183 -9.39 -7.92 0.83
C LYS A 183 -9.14 -8.61 -0.51
N VAL A 184 -8.57 -7.87 -1.45
CA VAL A 184 -8.37 -8.34 -2.83
C VAL A 184 -6.96 -8.03 -3.29
N LYS A 185 -6.29 -9.01 -3.90
CA LYS A 185 -5.01 -8.79 -4.56
C LYS A 185 -5.27 -8.38 -6.01
N LEU A 186 -4.80 -7.21 -6.40
CA LEU A 186 -5.07 -6.65 -7.73
C LEU A 186 -3.93 -6.93 -8.72
N SER A 187 -4.29 -7.08 -9.98
CA SER A 187 -3.37 -7.01 -11.12
C SER A 187 -2.88 -5.58 -11.31
N GLU A 188 -1.72 -5.41 -11.93
CA GLU A 188 -1.15 -4.08 -12.14
C GLU A 188 -2.04 -3.16 -12.99
N LYS A 189 -2.76 -3.73 -13.97
CA LYS A 189 -3.72 -2.97 -14.79
C LYS A 189 -4.83 -2.36 -13.93
N CYS A 190 -5.40 -3.14 -13.03
CA CYS A 190 -6.48 -2.69 -12.15
C CYS A 190 -5.97 -1.70 -11.08
N VAL A 191 -4.74 -1.84 -10.57
CA VAL A 191 -4.21 -0.83 -9.63
C VAL A 191 -3.98 0.53 -10.31
N LYS A 192 -3.51 0.53 -11.56
CA LYS A 192 -3.30 1.77 -12.32
C LYS A 192 -4.61 2.49 -12.67
N ASP A 193 -5.69 1.73 -12.79
CA ASP A 193 -7.00 2.21 -13.22
C ASP A 193 -8.09 1.46 -12.43
N LEU A 194 -8.31 1.91 -11.19
CA LEU A 194 -9.30 1.30 -10.29
C LEU A 194 -10.71 1.45 -10.84
N GLY A 195 -11.00 2.49 -11.64
CA GLY A 195 -12.31 2.69 -12.25
C GLY A 195 -12.81 1.49 -13.07
N LYS A 196 -11.90 0.67 -13.61
CA LYS A 196 -12.25 -0.55 -14.36
C LYS A 196 -12.69 -1.74 -13.51
N CYS A 197 -12.29 -1.79 -12.24
CA CYS A 197 -12.48 -2.97 -11.39
C CYS A 197 -13.19 -2.67 -10.07
N LEU A 198 -13.10 -1.44 -9.57
CA LEU A 198 -13.71 -1.01 -8.33
C LEU A 198 -15.25 -1.12 -8.33
N PRO A 199 -15.99 -0.78 -9.40
CA PRO A 199 -17.45 -0.91 -9.40
C PRO A 199 -17.92 -2.34 -9.08
N GLN A 200 -17.35 -3.34 -9.76
CA GLN A 200 -17.66 -4.75 -9.52
C GLN A 200 -17.28 -5.20 -8.10
N LEU A 201 -16.17 -4.70 -7.56
CA LEU A 201 -15.74 -4.99 -6.19
C LEU A 201 -16.68 -4.37 -5.14
N LEU A 202 -17.22 -3.17 -5.41
CA LEU A 202 -18.20 -2.52 -4.55
C LEU A 202 -19.55 -3.23 -4.61
N ASP A 203 -19.99 -3.65 -5.79
CA ASP A 203 -21.24 -4.40 -5.96
C ASP A 203 -21.18 -5.75 -5.26
N ALA A 204 -20.05 -6.47 -5.37
CA ALA A 204 -19.78 -7.68 -4.61
C ALA A 204 -19.82 -7.46 -3.09
N LEU A 205 -19.33 -6.31 -2.60
CA LEU A 205 -19.37 -5.96 -1.18
C LEU A 205 -20.79 -5.59 -0.69
N LYS A 206 -21.61 -4.98 -1.55
CA LYS A 206 -23.01 -4.64 -1.23
C LYS A 206 -23.91 -5.87 -1.14
N ALA A 207 -23.58 -6.92 -1.89
CA ALA A 207 -24.30 -8.20 -1.88
C ALA A 207 -24.04 -9.04 -0.60
N LEU A 208 -23.13 -8.60 0.28
CA LEU A 208 -22.80 -9.23 1.58
C LEU A 208 -23.47 -8.50 2.74
#